data_AF-A0A536SZX5-F1
#
_entry.id   AF-A0A536SZX5-F1
#
_cell.length_a   1.000
_cell.length_b   1.000
_cell.length_c   1.000
_cell.angle_alpha   90.00
_cell.angle_beta   90.00
_cell.angle_gamma   90.00
#
_symmetry.space_group_name_H-M   'P 1'
#
loop_
_entity.id
_entity.type
_entity.pdbx_description
1 polymer ?
#
loop_
_entity_poly.entity_id
_entity_poly.type
_entity_poly.pdbx_seq_one_letter_code
_entity_poly.pdbx_strand_id
1 'polypeptide(L)'
;MLSASRYSSSGASACSIWRRETPSRIGISAWRCTSCRMVKTSDGGTRILPKIGAMRPDYAGGSLVNLVASIATARGARARHAPLADFAIDERVRNIVLLIIDGLGDNYLARRGAGSELARRRRRSLTSVFPSTTASAITTSYTGCTPLEHGLVGWFTYFGAAGCVSAALPFRSRGDMALLTTRGVEAEQIYDTPALFPSLAVRSIVVTYRDIVDSHYNRVHCRGAERLAYRNADEFIAQTEQAVKSGDERKFVYAYWPHYDAISHRHGCESREAAGEFAQIDAAFGRLIARLAGTETLVIATADHGFIDVAPEESLELPAALAPLLRFPLCGERRIAYCHVHSPDEFAKRAADWLGSRAEVM
;
A
#
# COMPACT_ATOMS: atom_id res chain seq x y z
N MET A 1 66.35 -18.08 -5.13
CA MET A 1 65.37 -19.09 -4.66
C MET A 1 64.04 -18.40 -4.42
N LEU A 2 62.99 -19.06 -4.88
CA LEU A 2 61.58 -18.65 -5.02
C LEU A 2 60.87 -18.05 -3.79
N SER A 3 59.73 -17.40 -4.09
CA SER A 3 58.52 -17.15 -3.26
C SER A 3 58.40 -15.75 -2.63
N ALA A 4 57.77 -14.76 -3.29
CA ALA A 4 56.32 -14.46 -3.45
C ALA A 4 55.77 -13.52 -2.34
N SER A 5 55.65 -12.20 -2.59
CA SER A 5 54.44 -11.44 -3.05
C SER A 5 53.35 -11.31 -1.96
N ARG A 6 52.76 -10.15 -1.59
CA ARG A 6 52.27 -9.02 -2.40
C ARG A 6 51.87 -7.81 -1.51
N TYR A 7 51.87 -6.65 -2.16
CA TYR A 7 51.32 -5.33 -1.80
C TYR A 7 49.84 -5.31 -1.37
N SER A 8 49.47 -4.33 -0.52
CA SER A 8 48.31 -3.46 -0.77
C SER A 8 48.53 -2.06 -0.16
N SER A 9 48.17 -1.04 -0.95
CA SER A 9 48.36 0.40 -0.71
C SER A 9 47.03 1.14 -0.84
N SER A 10 46.82 2.16 0.01
CA SER A 10 46.00 3.39 -0.16
C SER A 10 44.58 3.26 -0.74
N GLY A 11 43.49 3.74 -0.15
CA GLY A 11 43.26 5.01 0.53
C GLY A 11 42.18 5.79 -0.24
N ALA A 12 41.10 6.21 0.44
CA ALA A 12 40.24 7.32 0.02
C ALA A 12 39.48 7.86 1.23
N SER A 13 39.89 9.03 1.69
CA SER A 13 39.18 9.89 2.64
C SER A 13 38.07 10.66 1.93
N ALA A 14 36.95 10.93 2.62
CA ALA A 14 36.14 12.11 2.34
C ALA A 14 35.47 12.60 3.63
N CYS A 15 35.74 13.87 3.90
CA CYS A 15 35.31 14.70 5.01
C CYS A 15 34.02 15.44 4.61
N SER A 16 33.06 15.59 5.53
CA SER A 16 32.21 16.78 5.53
C SER A 16 31.79 17.14 6.96
N ILE A 17 32.32 18.28 7.36
CA ILE A 17 32.06 19.02 8.59
C ILE A 17 30.66 19.64 8.48
N TRP A 18 29.81 19.40 9.47
CA TRP A 18 28.53 20.12 9.62
C TRP A 18 28.82 21.55 10.12
N ARG A 19 28.69 22.56 9.26
CA ARG A 19 28.50 23.94 9.72
C ARG A 19 27.00 24.15 9.98
N ARG A 20 26.67 24.55 11.22
CA ARG A 20 25.40 25.17 11.56
C ARG A 20 25.34 26.55 10.90
N GLU A 21 24.35 26.78 10.06
CA GLU A 21 23.77 28.11 9.89
C GLU A 21 22.34 28.09 10.44
N THR A 22 22.04 29.12 11.21
CA THR A 22 20.86 29.35 12.07
C THR A 22 19.55 29.59 11.27
N PRO A 23 18.38 29.62 11.94
CA PRO A 23 17.11 29.13 11.40
C PRO A 23 16.31 30.18 10.63
N SER A 24 15.69 29.79 9.52
CA SER A 24 14.57 30.53 8.93
C SER A 24 13.28 29.74 9.06
N ARG A 25 12.26 30.40 9.63
CA ARG A 25 10.86 29.97 9.59
C ARG A 25 10.42 29.85 8.13
N ILE A 26 9.66 28.79 7.82
CA ILE A 26 9.06 28.46 6.52
C ILE A 26 10.05 27.85 5.51
N GLY A 27 9.76 26.61 5.08
CA GLY A 27 10.39 25.95 3.93
C GLY A 27 11.20 24.71 4.28
N ILE A 28 10.56 23.53 4.29
CA ILE A 28 11.31 22.28 4.12
C ILE A 28 11.52 22.10 2.63
N SER A 29 12.76 22.33 2.19
CA SER A 29 13.28 22.15 0.84
C SER A 29 12.93 20.78 0.28
N ALA A 30 12.65 20.72 -1.03
CA ALA A 30 12.53 19.49 -1.80
C ALA A 30 13.83 18.66 -1.69
N TRP A 31 13.73 17.43 -1.18
CA TRP A 31 14.86 16.52 -1.09
C TRP A 31 14.77 15.47 -2.21
N ARG A 32 15.80 15.40 -3.06
CA ARG A 32 16.02 14.24 -3.93
C ARG A 32 16.91 13.24 -3.20
N CYS A 33 16.35 12.11 -2.77
CA CYS A 33 17.13 10.99 -2.29
C CYS A 33 17.78 10.26 -3.48
N THR A 34 19.11 10.32 -3.59
CA THR A 34 19.90 9.69 -4.67
C THR A 34 20.94 8.69 -4.17
N SER A 35 20.81 8.16 -2.95
CA SER A 35 21.81 7.20 -2.43
C SER A 35 21.41 5.75 -2.66
N CYS A 36 22.08 5.14 -3.63
CA CYS A 36 22.09 3.71 -3.94
C CYS A 36 23.26 3.01 -3.21
N ARG A 37 23.06 1.80 -2.69
CA ARG A 37 24.10 0.90 -2.18
C ARG A 37 24.35 -0.18 -3.23
N MET A 38 25.61 -0.37 -3.60
CA MET A 38 26.02 -1.48 -4.44
C MET A 38 26.22 -2.73 -3.56
N VAL A 39 25.49 -3.80 -3.86
CA VAL A 39 25.67 -5.13 -3.28
C VAL A 39 26.20 -6.04 -4.38
N LYS A 40 27.31 -6.74 -4.11
CA LYS A 40 27.82 -7.77 -5.01
C LYS A 40 26.93 -9.00 -4.91
N THR A 41 26.40 -9.45 -6.04
CA THR A 41 25.67 -10.71 -6.13
C THR A 41 26.65 -11.88 -6.23
N SER A 42 26.19 -13.08 -5.89
CA SER A 42 27.00 -14.32 -5.89
C SER A 42 27.55 -14.70 -7.27
N ASP A 43 26.96 -14.16 -8.34
CA ASP A 43 27.40 -14.30 -9.73
C ASP A 43 28.41 -13.23 -10.20
N GLY A 44 28.85 -12.34 -9.30
CA GLY A 44 29.78 -11.25 -9.61
C GLY A 44 29.12 -9.99 -10.19
N GLY A 45 27.80 -9.97 -10.30
CA GLY A 45 27.03 -8.77 -10.63
C GLY A 45 27.05 -7.72 -9.50
N THR A 46 26.65 -6.50 -9.83
CA THR A 46 26.46 -5.42 -8.85
C THR A 46 25.00 -5.00 -8.86
N ARG A 47 24.28 -5.30 -7.78
CA ARG A 47 22.88 -4.87 -7.59
C ARG A 47 22.86 -3.56 -6.81
N ILE A 48 22.15 -2.59 -7.33
CA ILE A 48 21.86 -1.34 -6.62
C ILE A 48 20.66 -1.59 -5.70
N LEU A 49 20.91 -1.73 -4.40
CA LEU A 49 19.87 -1.67 -3.37
C LEU A 49 19.76 -0.22 -2.86
N PRO A 50 18.57 0.38 -2.77
CA PRO A 50 18.44 1.67 -2.10
C PRO A 50 19.01 1.56 -0.68
N LYS A 51 19.77 2.56 -0.21
CA LYS A 51 20.01 2.67 1.24
C LYS A 51 18.64 2.74 1.91
N ILE A 52 18.49 2.13 3.09
CA ILE A 52 17.37 2.38 4.00
C ILE A 52 17.52 3.83 4.52
N GLY A 53 17.35 4.80 3.65
CA GLY A 53 16.86 6.12 3.99
C GLY A 53 15.39 6.05 3.63
N ALA A 54 14.58 5.59 4.59
CA ALA A 54 13.18 5.23 4.37
C ALA A 54 12.46 6.32 3.58
N MET A 55 11.93 5.98 2.40
CA MET A 55 10.96 6.83 1.72
C MET A 55 9.78 7.01 2.69
N ARG A 56 9.66 8.21 3.25
CA ARG A 56 8.56 8.57 4.16
C ARG A 56 7.30 8.87 3.34
N PRO A 57 6.10 8.57 3.86
CA PRO A 57 4.89 8.96 3.19
C PRO A 57 4.77 10.49 3.19
N ASP A 58 4.41 11.07 2.04
CA ASP A 58 4.22 12.51 1.86
C ASP A 58 2.77 12.90 2.17
N TYR A 59 2.43 12.96 3.45
CA TYR A 59 1.11 13.40 3.91
C TYR A 59 0.86 14.90 3.74
N ALA A 60 1.84 15.68 3.28
CA ALA A 60 1.72 17.12 3.06
C ALA A 60 1.05 17.48 1.72
N GLY A 61 0.61 16.49 0.95
CA GLY A 61 -0.07 16.70 -0.34
C GLY A 61 0.42 15.79 -1.47
N GLY A 62 1.20 14.74 -1.17
CA GLY A 62 1.81 13.85 -2.17
C GLY A 62 1.44 12.37 -2.03
N SER A 63 0.46 12.03 -1.20
CA SER A 63 0.14 10.63 -0.87
C SER A 63 -1.30 10.19 -1.17
N LEU A 64 -1.55 8.89 -1.03
CA LEU A 64 -2.88 8.29 -1.16
C LEU A 64 -3.93 8.96 -0.24
N VAL A 65 -3.58 9.29 1.01
CA VAL A 65 -4.55 9.93 1.92
C VAL A 65 -4.97 11.32 1.41
N ASN A 66 -4.05 12.03 0.76
CA ASN A 66 -4.34 13.34 0.16
C ASN A 66 -5.24 13.21 -1.08
N LEU A 67 -5.07 12.15 -1.88
CA LEU A 67 -5.99 11.85 -2.99
C LEU A 67 -7.41 11.58 -2.47
N VAL A 68 -7.53 10.78 -1.41
CA VAL A 68 -8.82 10.49 -0.77
C VAL A 68 -9.43 11.77 -0.19
N ALA A 69 -8.63 12.64 0.42
CA ALA A 69 -9.06 13.95 0.91
C ALA A 69 -9.59 14.86 -0.22
N SER A 70 -8.94 14.89 -1.39
CA SER A 70 -9.43 15.64 -2.55
C SER A 70 -10.78 15.12 -3.05
N ILE A 71 -10.96 13.80 -3.11
CA ILE A 71 -12.22 13.18 -3.53
C ILE A 71 -13.33 13.48 -2.52
N ALA A 72 -13.06 13.31 -1.22
CA ALA A 72 -14.00 13.59 -0.14
C ALA A 72 -14.48 15.05 -0.21
N THR A 73 -13.55 15.99 -0.33
CA THR A 73 -13.84 17.43 -0.45
C THR A 73 -14.68 17.73 -1.69
N ALA A 74 -14.30 17.18 -2.85
CA ALA A 74 -15.04 17.34 -4.10
C ALA A 74 -16.43 16.71 -4.08
N ARG A 75 -16.75 15.89 -3.07
CA ARG A 75 -18.04 15.23 -2.86
C ARG A 75 -18.73 15.73 -1.58
N GLY A 76 -18.37 16.91 -1.09
CA GLY A 76 -19.08 17.63 -0.03
C GLY A 76 -18.77 17.16 1.39
N ALA A 77 -17.81 16.25 1.58
CA ALA A 77 -17.34 15.87 2.92
C ALA A 77 -16.22 16.81 3.39
N ARG A 78 -16.15 17.01 4.71
CA ARG A 78 -14.99 17.67 5.33
C ARG A 78 -13.84 16.67 5.44
N ALA A 79 -12.82 16.83 4.62
CA ALA A 79 -11.62 15.99 4.69
C ALA A 79 -10.83 16.22 6.00
N ARG A 80 -10.23 15.15 6.52
CA ARG A 80 -9.39 15.17 7.73
C ARG A 80 -7.96 15.62 7.46
N HIS A 81 -7.47 15.35 6.24
CA HIS A 81 -6.12 15.66 5.79
C HIS A 81 -6.14 16.68 4.67
N ALA A 82 -4.98 17.30 4.40
CA ALA A 82 -4.83 18.21 3.28
C ALA A 82 -5.16 17.49 1.95
N PRO A 83 -5.82 18.17 0.99
CA PRO A 83 -6.02 17.62 -0.34
C PRO A 83 -4.69 17.41 -1.07
N LEU A 84 -4.71 16.59 -2.12
CA LEU A 84 -3.57 16.36 -2.99
C LEU A 84 -3.13 17.68 -3.65
N ALA A 85 -1.83 17.99 -3.55
CA ALA A 85 -1.26 19.20 -4.11
C ALA A 85 -1.41 19.22 -5.63
N ASP A 86 -1.74 20.38 -6.19
CA ASP A 86 -1.94 20.61 -7.63
C ASP A 86 -2.97 19.67 -8.29
N PHE A 87 -3.97 19.23 -7.52
CA PHE A 87 -5.04 18.38 -8.00
C PHE A 87 -6.41 18.88 -7.55
N ALA A 88 -7.16 19.45 -8.48
CA ALA A 88 -8.54 19.87 -8.29
C ALA A 88 -9.48 19.03 -9.17
N ILE A 89 -10.63 18.68 -8.61
CA ILE A 89 -11.70 17.99 -9.34
C ILE A 89 -12.74 19.04 -9.76
N ASP A 90 -12.95 19.18 -11.06
CA ASP A 90 -13.91 20.12 -11.64
C ASP A 90 -15.33 19.83 -11.14
N GLU A 91 -16.08 20.88 -10.75
CA GLU A 91 -17.44 20.76 -10.22
C GLU A 91 -18.43 20.20 -11.24
N ARG A 92 -18.12 20.26 -12.54
CA ARG A 92 -18.90 19.65 -13.63
C ARG A 92 -18.79 18.13 -13.65
N VAL A 93 -17.78 17.55 -13.01
CA VAL A 93 -17.64 16.09 -12.90
C VAL A 93 -18.81 15.52 -12.12
N ARG A 94 -19.69 14.81 -12.82
CA ARG A 94 -20.85 14.18 -12.21
C ARG A 94 -20.48 12.92 -11.44
N ASN A 95 -19.64 12.10 -12.02
CA ASN A 95 -19.23 10.82 -11.44
C ASN A 95 -17.71 10.79 -11.23
N ILE A 96 -17.29 10.33 -10.06
CA ILE A 96 -15.87 10.02 -9.81
C ILE A 96 -15.76 8.50 -9.70
N VAL A 97 -14.93 7.89 -10.53
CA VAL A 97 -14.53 6.48 -10.38
C VAL A 97 -13.11 6.47 -9.83
N LEU A 98 -12.94 6.05 -8.57
CA LEU A 98 -11.62 5.73 -8.02
C LEU A 98 -11.36 4.24 -8.24
N LEU A 99 -10.47 3.92 -9.18
CA LEU A 99 -9.99 2.58 -9.44
C LEU A 99 -8.68 2.35 -8.70
N ILE A 100 -8.69 1.48 -7.69
CA ILE A 100 -7.48 0.99 -7.01
C ILE A 100 -7.11 -0.38 -7.59
N ILE A 101 -5.95 -0.46 -8.24
CA ILE A 101 -5.36 -1.71 -8.73
C ILE A 101 -4.32 -2.14 -7.70
N ASP A 102 -4.67 -3.15 -6.91
CA ASP A 102 -3.85 -3.58 -5.76
C ASP A 102 -2.45 -3.98 -6.22
N GLY A 103 -1.43 -3.42 -5.56
CA GLY A 103 -0.04 -3.74 -5.81
C GLY A 103 0.58 -3.15 -7.09
N LEU A 104 -0.19 -2.50 -7.97
CA LEU A 104 0.31 -1.95 -9.25
C LEU A 104 1.07 -0.63 -9.05
N GLY A 105 2.20 -0.70 -8.34
CA GLY A 105 3.01 0.46 -8.00
C GLY A 105 3.58 1.18 -9.22
N ASP A 106 3.82 2.48 -9.04
CA ASP A 106 4.32 3.39 -10.07
C ASP A 106 5.62 2.93 -10.74
N ASN A 107 6.52 2.29 -9.98
CA ASN A 107 7.78 1.75 -10.48
C ASN A 107 7.57 0.65 -11.54
N TYR A 108 6.58 -0.22 -11.34
CA TYR A 108 6.25 -1.26 -12.31
C TYR A 108 5.71 -0.63 -13.59
N LEU A 109 4.72 0.27 -13.45
CA LEU A 109 4.12 0.95 -14.59
C LEU A 109 5.16 1.75 -15.40
N ALA A 110 6.09 2.43 -14.74
CA ALA A 110 7.16 3.19 -15.41
C ALA A 110 8.14 2.30 -16.19
N ARG A 111 8.40 1.07 -15.72
CA ARG A 111 9.39 0.15 -16.34
C ARG A 111 8.77 -0.79 -17.38
N ARG A 112 7.55 -1.27 -17.10
CA ARG A 112 6.88 -2.35 -17.85
C ARG A 112 5.61 -1.91 -18.55
N GLY A 113 5.06 -0.74 -18.22
CA GLY A 113 3.81 -0.24 -18.79
C GLY A 113 3.92 0.44 -20.15
N ALA A 114 5.10 0.51 -20.77
CA ALA A 114 5.26 1.20 -22.05
C ALA A 114 4.26 0.67 -23.10
N GLY A 115 3.47 1.57 -23.69
CA GLY A 115 2.44 1.21 -24.67
C GLY A 115 1.09 0.77 -24.09
N SER A 116 0.92 0.77 -22.77
CA SER A 116 -0.35 0.44 -22.11
C SER A 116 -1.30 1.65 -21.98
N GLU A 117 -2.60 1.42 -21.82
CA GLU A 117 -3.61 2.47 -21.61
C GLU A 117 -3.40 3.25 -20.30
N LEU A 118 -3.03 2.55 -19.23
CA LEU A 118 -2.68 3.11 -17.92
C LEU A 118 -1.44 4.00 -18.03
N ALA A 119 -0.37 3.52 -18.67
CA ALA A 119 0.86 4.29 -18.81
C ALA A 119 0.67 5.55 -19.65
N ARG A 120 -0.11 5.47 -20.74
CA ARG A 120 -0.48 6.65 -21.56
C ARG A 120 -1.18 7.75 -20.78
N ARG A 121 -1.90 7.39 -19.71
CA ARG A 121 -2.67 8.32 -18.87
C ARG A 121 -2.01 8.62 -17.53
N ARG A 122 -0.83 8.06 -17.27
CA ARG A 122 -0.06 8.32 -16.05
C ARG A 122 0.21 9.82 -15.92
N ARG A 123 -0.16 10.40 -14.77
CA ARG A 123 0.01 11.83 -14.49
C ARG A 123 1.18 12.13 -13.57
N ARG A 124 1.28 11.41 -12.46
CA ARG A 124 2.31 11.59 -11.43
C ARG A 124 2.45 10.34 -10.57
N SER A 125 3.51 10.32 -9.77
CA SER A 125 3.70 9.34 -8.69
C SER A 125 3.12 9.91 -7.38
N LEU A 126 2.61 9.02 -6.53
CA LEU A 126 2.16 9.31 -5.17
C LEU A 126 2.85 8.36 -4.21
N THR A 127 3.16 8.82 -3.01
CA THR A 127 3.53 7.88 -1.94
C THR A 127 2.29 7.13 -1.47
N SER A 128 2.47 5.87 -1.07
CA SER A 128 1.46 5.18 -0.26
C SER A 128 1.34 5.82 1.14
N VAL A 129 0.60 5.17 2.02
CA VAL A 129 0.69 5.37 3.46
C VAL A 129 1.83 4.52 4.05
N PHE A 130 2.12 4.72 5.34
CA PHE A 130 3.06 3.87 6.05
C PHE A 130 2.35 3.04 7.14
N PRO A 131 2.53 1.70 7.15
CA PRO A 131 3.23 0.91 6.13
C PRO A 131 2.49 0.82 4.81
N SER A 132 3.23 0.61 3.71
CA SER A 132 2.66 0.46 2.36
C SER A 132 2.18 -0.97 2.12
N THR A 133 1.06 -1.34 2.76
CA THR A 133 0.39 -2.64 2.67
C THR A 133 -1.11 -2.45 2.45
N THR A 134 -1.76 -3.39 1.77
CA THR A 134 -3.20 -3.41 1.51
C THR A 134 -4.01 -3.11 2.77
N ALA A 135 -3.65 -3.74 3.90
CA ALA A 135 -4.36 -3.55 5.16
C ALA A 135 -4.37 -2.10 5.66
N SER A 136 -3.31 -1.34 5.38
CA SER A 136 -3.20 0.05 5.79
C SER A 136 -3.76 0.99 4.73
N ALA A 137 -3.39 0.77 3.47
CA ALA A 137 -3.74 1.67 2.37
C ALA A 137 -5.21 1.57 1.96
N ILE A 138 -5.80 0.37 1.94
CA ILE A 138 -7.23 0.21 1.61
C ILE A 138 -8.13 0.71 2.74
N THR A 139 -7.74 0.51 4.00
CA THR A 139 -8.47 1.13 5.12
C THR A 139 -8.37 2.64 5.06
N THR A 140 -7.22 3.19 4.70
CA THR A 140 -7.06 4.63 4.43
C THR A 140 -8.04 5.11 3.35
N SER A 141 -8.18 4.38 2.24
CA SER A 141 -9.11 4.79 1.18
C SER A 141 -10.59 4.66 1.56
N TYR A 142 -10.93 3.75 2.47
CA TYR A 142 -12.30 3.61 2.97
C TYR A 142 -12.67 4.55 4.11
N THR A 143 -11.70 5.14 4.80
CA THR A 143 -11.96 5.97 6.00
C THR A 143 -11.52 7.42 5.83
N GLY A 144 -10.66 7.72 4.86
CA GLY A 144 -9.99 9.02 4.75
C GLY A 144 -9.01 9.30 5.90
N CYS A 145 -8.67 8.30 6.70
CA CYS A 145 -7.76 8.39 7.85
C CYS A 145 -6.41 7.74 7.52
N THR A 146 -5.35 8.15 8.21
CA THR A 146 -4.02 7.50 8.12
C THR A 146 -3.97 6.22 8.95
N PRO A 147 -2.96 5.34 8.75
CA PRO A 147 -2.82 4.12 9.54
C PRO A 147 -2.70 4.33 11.06
N LEU A 148 -2.09 5.44 11.48
CA LEU A 148 -2.03 5.82 12.89
C LEU A 148 -3.43 6.10 13.47
N GLU A 149 -4.33 6.60 12.64
CA GLU A 149 -5.67 7.03 13.07
C GLU A 149 -6.69 5.88 13.03
N HIS A 150 -6.57 4.97 12.05
CA HIS A 150 -7.51 3.85 11.91
C HIS A 150 -7.00 2.51 12.50
N GLY A 151 -5.77 2.48 13.04
CA GLY A 151 -5.24 1.35 13.81
C GLY A 151 -4.84 0.10 13.03
N LEU A 152 -5.16 0.01 11.73
CA LEU A 152 -4.78 -1.12 10.86
C LEU A 152 -3.41 -0.88 10.21
N VAL A 153 -2.37 -1.13 11.00
CA VAL A 153 -0.96 -0.79 10.67
C VAL A 153 -0.17 -1.95 10.07
N GLY A 154 -0.82 -3.03 9.63
CA GLY A 154 -0.16 -4.20 9.06
C GLY A 154 -1.13 -5.31 8.69
N TRP A 155 -0.64 -6.29 7.91
CA TRP A 155 -1.45 -7.45 7.54
C TRP A 155 -1.87 -8.25 8.77
N PHE A 156 -0.93 -8.50 9.69
CA PHE A 156 -1.21 -9.12 10.98
C PHE A 156 -1.16 -8.08 12.11
N THR A 157 -2.21 -8.02 12.93
CA THR A 157 -2.29 -7.11 14.08
C THR A 157 -2.79 -7.87 15.30
N TYR A 158 -2.31 -7.52 16.49
CA TYR A 158 -2.87 -8.01 17.73
C TYR A 158 -4.18 -7.28 18.03
N PHE A 159 -5.29 -8.00 18.04
CA PHE A 159 -6.60 -7.45 18.41
C PHE A 159 -6.92 -7.82 19.84
N GLY A 160 -6.86 -6.82 20.73
CA GLY A 160 -7.13 -7.00 22.16
C GLY A 160 -8.50 -7.62 22.44
N ALA A 161 -9.53 -7.19 21.72
CA ALA A 161 -10.89 -7.75 21.81
C ALA A 161 -10.95 -9.26 21.50
N ALA A 162 -10.10 -9.75 20.59
CA ALA A 162 -9.99 -11.16 20.24
C ALA A 162 -8.90 -11.92 21.01
N GLY A 163 -8.10 -11.22 21.81
CA GLY A 163 -6.99 -11.78 22.57
C GLY A 163 -5.92 -12.47 21.70
N CYS A 164 -5.85 -12.20 20.40
CA CYS A 164 -4.95 -12.90 19.48
C CYS A 164 -4.45 -12.01 18.33
N VAL A 165 -3.34 -12.45 17.72
CA VAL A 165 -2.83 -11.88 16.47
C VAL A 165 -3.65 -12.42 15.31
N SER A 166 -4.10 -11.53 14.43
CA SER A 166 -5.05 -11.86 13.39
C SER A 166 -4.75 -11.11 12.10
N ALA A 167 -5.09 -11.72 10.97
CA ALA A 167 -5.08 -11.04 9.69
C ALA A 167 -6.30 -10.10 9.64
N ALA A 168 -6.06 -8.79 9.46
CA ALA A 168 -7.14 -7.79 9.51
C ALA A 168 -8.20 -8.05 8.43
N LEU A 169 -7.81 -8.04 7.15
CA LEU A 169 -8.74 -8.12 6.03
C LEU A 169 -9.54 -9.44 6.00
N PRO A 170 -8.93 -10.63 6.13
CA PRO A 170 -9.67 -11.90 6.20
C PRO A 170 -10.48 -12.08 7.49
N PHE A 171 -10.24 -11.27 8.51
CA PHE A 171 -10.85 -11.38 9.84
C PHE A 171 -10.65 -12.76 10.49
N ARG A 172 -9.40 -13.25 10.45
CA ARG A 172 -9.01 -14.58 10.91
C ARG A 172 -7.79 -14.56 11.82
N SER A 173 -7.77 -15.39 12.85
CA SER A 173 -6.63 -15.55 13.74
C SER A 173 -5.41 -16.15 13.02
N ARG A 174 -4.22 -15.74 13.43
CA ARG A 174 -2.96 -16.23 12.89
C ARG A 174 -2.67 -17.63 13.45
N GLY A 175 -2.25 -18.54 12.58
CA GLY A 175 -1.90 -19.92 12.93
C GLY A 175 -3.02 -20.91 12.58
N ASP A 176 -4.16 -20.82 13.28
CA ASP A 176 -5.32 -21.70 13.06
C ASP A 176 -6.26 -21.22 11.95
N MET A 177 -6.13 -19.96 11.51
CA MET A 177 -6.97 -19.33 10.49
C MET A 177 -8.48 -19.35 10.80
N ALA A 178 -8.85 -19.46 12.09
CA ALA A 178 -10.24 -19.42 12.52
C ALA A 178 -10.83 -18.01 12.36
N LEU A 179 -12.11 -17.90 11.98
CA LEU A 179 -12.81 -16.62 11.92
C LEU A 179 -12.93 -16.04 13.34
N LEU A 180 -12.74 -14.73 13.51
CA LEU A 180 -12.82 -14.13 14.85
C LEU A 180 -14.25 -14.15 15.43
N THR A 181 -15.27 -14.28 14.60
CA THR A 181 -16.66 -14.49 15.06
C THR A 181 -16.82 -15.80 15.83
N THR A 182 -16.04 -16.85 15.52
CA THR A 182 -16.08 -18.10 16.31
C THR A 182 -15.46 -17.93 17.69
N ARG A 183 -14.78 -16.81 17.93
CA ARG A 183 -14.25 -16.39 19.25
C ARG A 183 -15.16 -15.35 19.92
N GLY A 184 -16.36 -15.12 19.41
CA GLY A 184 -17.33 -14.17 19.94
C GLY A 184 -17.01 -12.70 19.66
N VAL A 185 -16.18 -12.43 18.63
CA VAL A 185 -15.78 -11.08 18.26
C VAL A 185 -16.40 -10.68 16.93
N GLU A 186 -17.16 -9.60 16.95
CA GLU A 186 -17.73 -8.95 15.77
C GLU A 186 -16.76 -7.90 15.20
N ALA A 187 -16.85 -7.67 13.89
CA ALA A 187 -15.93 -6.79 13.18
C ALA A 187 -15.96 -5.36 13.72
N GLU A 188 -17.13 -4.89 14.13
CA GLU A 188 -17.39 -3.58 14.72
C GLU A 188 -16.67 -3.35 16.05
N GLN A 189 -16.29 -4.42 16.75
CA GLN A 189 -15.53 -4.31 18.00
C GLN A 189 -14.04 -4.07 17.75
N ILE A 190 -13.57 -4.36 16.54
CA ILE A 190 -12.17 -4.19 16.11
C ILE A 190 -12.03 -2.95 15.22
N TYR A 191 -13.00 -2.70 14.34
CA TYR A 191 -13.00 -1.61 13.37
C TYR A 191 -13.91 -0.49 13.85
N ASP A 192 -13.35 0.43 14.63
CA ASP A 192 -14.06 1.54 15.26
C ASP A 192 -14.04 2.84 14.43
N THR A 193 -13.21 2.91 13.40
CA THR A 193 -13.09 4.10 12.55
C THR A 193 -14.26 4.17 11.56
N PRO A 194 -15.00 5.29 11.49
CA PRO A 194 -16.11 5.45 10.57
C PRO A 194 -15.69 5.30 9.10
N ALA A 195 -16.54 4.64 8.31
CA ALA A 195 -16.43 4.64 6.85
C ALA A 195 -16.59 6.06 6.30
N LEU A 196 -15.93 6.34 5.18
CA LEU A 196 -15.96 7.64 4.49
C LEU A 196 -17.32 7.86 3.81
N PHE A 197 -17.91 6.82 3.23
CA PHE A 197 -19.07 6.93 2.34
C PHE A 197 -20.28 7.67 2.92
N PRO A 198 -20.70 7.47 4.20
CA PRO A 198 -21.82 8.20 4.79
C PRO A 198 -21.57 9.71 4.92
N SER A 199 -20.31 10.16 4.90
CA SER A 199 -19.96 11.59 4.98
C SER A 199 -20.04 12.29 3.62
N LEU A 200 -20.09 11.54 2.52
CA LEU A 200 -20.14 12.10 1.17
C LEU A 200 -21.58 12.56 0.86
N ALA A 201 -21.74 13.74 0.27
CA ALA A 201 -23.03 14.31 -0.13
C ALA A 201 -23.54 13.73 -1.47
N VAL A 202 -23.08 12.54 -1.85
CA VAL A 202 -23.38 11.88 -3.12
C VAL A 202 -23.64 10.40 -2.90
N ARG A 203 -24.32 9.78 -3.86
CA ARG A 203 -24.51 8.32 -3.84
C ARG A 203 -23.16 7.63 -3.99
N SER A 204 -22.91 6.65 -3.12
CA SER A 204 -21.65 5.91 -3.08
C SER A 204 -21.85 4.45 -3.45
N ILE A 205 -21.01 3.92 -4.33
CA ILE A 205 -21.09 2.55 -4.83
C ILE A 205 -19.69 1.94 -4.81
N VAL A 206 -19.55 0.76 -4.22
CA VAL A 206 -18.32 -0.04 -4.19
C VAL A 206 -18.46 -1.19 -5.18
N VAL A 207 -17.59 -1.24 -6.18
CA VAL A 207 -17.47 -2.33 -7.15
C VAL A 207 -16.21 -3.13 -6.82
N THR A 208 -16.38 -4.34 -6.29
CA THR A 208 -15.25 -5.15 -5.80
C THR A 208 -15.42 -6.63 -6.10
N TYR A 209 -14.35 -7.41 -5.90
CA TYR A 209 -14.34 -8.82 -6.20
C TYR A 209 -15.34 -9.60 -5.34
N ARG A 210 -16.04 -10.56 -5.94
CA ARG A 210 -17.13 -11.32 -5.33
C ARG A 210 -16.75 -11.95 -4.00
N ASP A 211 -15.54 -12.45 -3.86
CA ASP A 211 -15.15 -13.19 -2.65
C ASP A 211 -14.88 -12.29 -1.44
N ILE A 212 -14.76 -10.97 -1.65
CA ILE A 212 -14.52 -10.01 -0.57
C ILE A 212 -15.65 -9.00 -0.39
N VAL A 213 -16.62 -8.93 -1.31
CA VAL A 213 -17.69 -7.92 -1.32
C VAL A 213 -18.45 -7.81 0.01
N ASP A 214 -18.78 -8.94 0.63
CA ASP A 214 -19.49 -9.01 1.91
C ASP A 214 -18.63 -9.64 3.03
N SER A 215 -17.30 -9.54 2.89
CA SER A 215 -16.38 -9.87 3.99
C SER A 215 -16.70 -9.05 5.24
N HIS A 216 -16.39 -9.58 6.43
CA HIS A 216 -16.52 -8.86 7.70
C HIS A 216 -15.88 -7.47 7.65
N TYR A 217 -14.71 -7.38 7.01
CA TYR A 217 -14.01 -6.13 6.78
C TYR A 217 -14.80 -5.15 5.91
N ASN A 218 -15.26 -5.56 4.71
CA ASN A 218 -15.98 -4.65 3.80
C ASN A 218 -17.39 -4.30 4.31
N ARG A 219 -18.06 -5.19 5.07
CA ARG A 219 -19.35 -4.86 5.69
C ARG A 219 -19.27 -3.69 6.66
N VAL A 220 -18.12 -3.46 7.30
CA VAL A 220 -17.88 -2.30 8.17
C VAL A 220 -17.38 -1.10 7.35
N HIS A 221 -16.33 -1.30 6.56
CA HIS A 221 -15.65 -0.19 5.87
C HIS A 221 -16.41 0.37 4.67
N CYS A 222 -17.34 -0.40 4.10
CA CYS A 222 -18.21 0.04 2.99
C CYS A 222 -19.61 0.45 3.45
N ARG A 223 -19.83 0.68 4.74
CA ARG A 223 -21.12 1.21 5.24
C ARG A 223 -21.45 2.53 4.56
N GLY A 224 -22.72 2.71 4.21
CA GLY A 224 -23.19 3.89 3.46
C GLY A 224 -22.96 3.83 1.96
N ALA A 225 -22.33 2.77 1.44
CA ALA A 225 -22.23 2.50 0.02
C ALA A 225 -23.01 1.25 -0.38
N GLU A 226 -23.60 1.29 -1.57
CA GLU A 226 -24.04 0.08 -2.27
C GLU A 226 -22.82 -0.76 -2.63
N ARG A 227 -22.98 -2.09 -2.68
CA ARG A 227 -21.89 -3.01 -3.02
C ARG A 227 -22.28 -3.86 -4.22
N LEU A 228 -21.48 -3.78 -5.27
CA LEU A 228 -21.61 -4.55 -6.50
C LEU A 228 -20.42 -5.51 -6.61
N ALA A 229 -20.73 -6.77 -6.88
CA ALA A 229 -19.73 -7.82 -7.01
C ALA A 229 -19.42 -8.10 -8.48
N TYR A 230 -18.15 -8.36 -8.79
CA TYR A 230 -17.73 -8.93 -10.07
C TYR A 230 -16.87 -10.18 -9.87
N ARG A 231 -16.81 -11.04 -10.88
CA ARG A 231 -15.99 -12.27 -10.87
C ARG A 231 -14.81 -12.25 -11.83
N ASN A 232 -14.84 -11.38 -12.84
CA ASN A 232 -13.84 -11.30 -13.89
C ASN A 232 -13.78 -9.89 -14.49
N ALA A 233 -12.86 -9.66 -15.43
CA ALA A 233 -12.63 -8.36 -16.06
C ALA A 233 -13.87 -7.80 -16.78
N ASP A 234 -14.65 -8.64 -17.46
CA ASP A 234 -15.83 -8.16 -18.20
C ASP A 234 -16.97 -7.78 -17.26
N GLU A 235 -17.17 -8.54 -16.19
CA GLU A 235 -18.11 -8.16 -15.13
C GLU A 235 -17.63 -6.90 -14.39
N PHE A 236 -16.32 -6.73 -14.15
CA PHE A 236 -15.78 -5.52 -13.55
C PHE A 236 -16.14 -4.27 -14.38
N ILE A 237 -15.96 -4.34 -15.70
CA ILE A 237 -16.35 -3.26 -16.61
C ILE A 237 -17.86 -3.03 -16.55
N ALA A 238 -18.65 -4.10 -16.67
CA ALA A 238 -20.11 -4.00 -16.69
C ALA A 238 -20.68 -3.41 -15.40
N GLN A 239 -20.19 -3.85 -14.24
CA GLN A 239 -20.64 -3.36 -12.93
C GLN A 239 -20.22 -1.91 -12.70
N THR A 240 -19.01 -1.52 -13.11
CA THR A 240 -18.54 -0.13 -12.99
C THR A 240 -19.32 0.79 -13.94
N GLU A 241 -19.59 0.35 -15.16
CA GLU A 241 -20.44 1.04 -16.12
C GLU A 241 -21.88 1.20 -15.59
N GLN A 242 -22.47 0.13 -15.07
CA GLN A 242 -23.79 0.15 -14.46
C GLN A 242 -23.83 1.13 -13.28
N ALA A 243 -22.83 1.09 -12.39
CA ALA A 243 -22.74 2.01 -11.26
C ALA A 243 -22.78 3.47 -11.72
N VAL A 244 -21.96 3.83 -12.72
CA VAL A 244 -21.92 5.20 -13.27
C VAL A 244 -23.26 5.59 -13.91
N LYS A 245 -23.86 4.70 -14.72
CA LYS A 245 -25.07 4.98 -15.52
C LYS A 245 -26.39 4.76 -14.77
N SER A 246 -26.36 4.40 -13.50
CA SER A 246 -27.55 4.04 -12.70
C SER A 246 -28.43 5.22 -12.23
N GLY A 247 -28.37 6.38 -12.90
CA GLY A 247 -29.19 7.56 -12.59
C GLY A 247 -28.52 8.90 -12.92
N ASP A 248 -29.25 10.00 -12.69
CA ASP A 248 -28.81 11.38 -12.94
C ASP A 248 -28.40 12.13 -11.67
N GLU A 249 -28.13 11.43 -10.57
CA GLU A 249 -27.49 11.95 -9.38
C GLU A 249 -25.95 11.89 -9.51
N ARG A 250 -25.25 12.73 -8.74
CA ARG A 250 -23.78 12.66 -8.65
C ARG A 250 -23.39 11.39 -7.91
N LYS A 251 -22.32 10.72 -8.36
CA LYS A 251 -21.88 9.45 -7.78
C LYS A 251 -20.41 9.44 -7.45
N PHE A 252 -20.06 8.72 -6.39
CA PHE A 252 -18.72 8.24 -6.12
C PHE A 252 -18.69 6.72 -6.25
N VAL A 253 -17.92 6.22 -7.21
CA VAL A 253 -17.74 4.80 -7.47
C VAL A 253 -16.33 4.42 -7.05
N TYR A 254 -16.23 3.59 -6.01
CA TYR A 254 -14.98 2.97 -5.59
C TYR A 254 -14.86 1.61 -6.27
N ALA A 255 -13.88 1.45 -7.15
CA ALA A 255 -13.64 0.24 -7.90
C ALA A 255 -12.30 -0.37 -7.47
N TYR A 256 -12.26 -1.66 -7.16
CA TYR A 256 -11.04 -2.30 -6.64
C TYR A 256 -10.72 -3.60 -7.39
N TRP A 257 -9.47 -3.75 -7.81
CA TRP A 257 -8.94 -4.90 -8.55
C TRP A 257 -7.80 -5.58 -7.77
N PRO A 258 -8.05 -6.74 -7.12
CA PRO A 258 -7.08 -7.40 -6.23
C PRO A 258 -6.08 -8.32 -6.93
N HIS A 259 -6.33 -8.67 -8.19
CA HIS A 259 -5.69 -9.84 -8.80
C HIS A 259 -4.21 -9.64 -9.11
N TYR A 260 -3.78 -8.41 -9.43
CA TYR A 260 -2.37 -8.10 -9.69
C TYR A 260 -1.48 -8.33 -8.46
N ASP A 261 -1.92 -7.90 -7.28
CA ASP A 261 -1.24 -8.16 -6.01
C ASP A 261 -1.17 -9.66 -5.70
N ALA A 262 -2.30 -10.36 -5.79
CA ALA A 262 -2.37 -11.79 -5.50
C ALA A 262 -1.43 -12.63 -6.40
N ILE A 263 -1.36 -12.29 -7.70
CA ILE A 263 -0.48 -12.96 -8.66
C ILE A 263 0.98 -12.58 -8.41
N SER A 264 1.27 -11.31 -8.15
CA SER A 264 2.63 -10.83 -7.87
C SER A 264 3.19 -11.44 -6.58
N HIS A 265 2.37 -11.64 -5.55
CA HIS A 265 2.78 -12.34 -4.34
C HIS A 265 3.14 -13.82 -4.57
N ARG A 266 2.46 -14.49 -5.51
CA ARG A 266 2.68 -15.91 -5.80
C ARG A 266 3.88 -16.14 -6.73
N HIS A 267 4.07 -15.28 -7.71
CA HIS A 267 5.01 -15.51 -8.82
C HIS A 267 6.16 -14.50 -8.89
N GLY A 268 6.09 -13.40 -8.12
CA GLY A 268 6.98 -12.24 -8.26
C GLY A 268 6.40 -11.20 -9.22
N CYS A 269 6.69 -9.92 -8.99
CA CYS A 269 6.14 -8.84 -9.82
C CYS A 269 6.77 -8.78 -11.22
N GLU A 270 7.98 -9.31 -11.40
CA GLU A 270 8.65 -9.38 -12.70
C GLU A 270 8.31 -10.65 -13.50
N SER A 271 7.35 -11.47 -13.02
CA SER A 271 6.99 -12.74 -13.65
C SER A 271 6.12 -12.57 -14.91
N ARG A 272 6.02 -13.63 -15.72
CA ARG A 272 5.13 -13.65 -16.90
C ARG A 272 3.65 -13.62 -16.51
N GLU A 273 3.31 -14.26 -15.38
CA GLU A 273 1.98 -14.27 -14.80
C GLU A 273 1.56 -12.85 -14.37
N ALA A 274 2.43 -12.13 -13.67
CA ALA A 274 2.18 -10.73 -13.29
C ALA A 274 2.03 -9.83 -14.54
N ALA A 275 2.85 -10.04 -15.57
CA ALA A 275 2.72 -9.32 -16.84
C ALA A 275 1.40 -9.62 -17.57
N GLY A 276 0.96 -10.88 -17.56
CA GLY A 276 -0.32 -11.30 -18.13
C GLY A 276 -1.50 -10.67 -17.41
N GLU A 277 -1.45 -10.63 -16.08
CA GLU A 277 -2.47 -9.97 -15.27
C GLU A 277 -2.50 -8.46 -15.51
N PHE A 278 -1.34 -7.81 -15.57
CA PHE A 278 -1.24 -6.40 -15.94
C PHE A 278 -1.88 -6.12 -17.30
N ALA A 279 -1.60 -6.94 -18.31
CA ALA A 279 -2.19 -6.79 -19.64
C ALA A 279 -3.73 -6.94 -19.61
N GLN A 280 -4.26 -7.84 -18.76
CA GLN A 280 -5.70 -8.01 -18.60
C GLN A 280 -6.36 -6.76 -18.00
N ILE A 281 -5.84 -6.23 -16.89
CA ILE A 281 -6.42 -5.04 -16.25
C ILE A 281 -6.21 -3.77 -17.09
N ASP A 282 -5.09 -3.64 -17.81
CA ASP A 282 -4.86 -2.51 -18.73
C ASP A 282 -5.86 -2.51 -19.89
N ALA A 283 -6.10 -3.67 -20.50
CA ALA A 283 -7.11 -3.82 -21.55
C ALA A 283 -8.52 -3.55 -21.01
N ALA A 284 -8.83 -4.00 -19.79
CA ALA A 284 -10.11 -3.75 -19.15
C ALA A 284 -10.30 -2.25 -18.86
N PHE A 285 -9.25 -1.58 -18.38
CA PHE A 285 -9.23 -0.14 -18.17
C PHE A 285 -9.50 0.63 -19.48
N GLY A 286 -8.84 0.27 -20.58
CA GLY A 286 -9.10 0.87 -21.89
C GLY A 286 -10.57 0.75 -22.33
N ARG A 287 -11.14 -0.46 -22.20
CA ARG A 287 -12.57 -0.70 -22.52
C ARG A 287 -13.49 0.10 -21.61
N LEU A 288 -13.20 0.17 -20.31
CA LEU A 288 -13.98 0.94 -19.35
C LEU A 288 -14.00 2.43 -19.72
N ILE A 289 -12.84 3.03 -20.00
CA ILE A 289 -12.76 4.44 -20.43
C ILE A 289 -13.62 4.69 -21.67
N ALA A 290 -13.56 3.80 -22.66
CA ALA A 290 -14.38 3.93 -23.86
C ALA A 290 -15.89 3.87 -23.56
N ARG A 291 -16.33 2.96 -22.67
CA ARG A 291 -17.75 2.82 -22.30
C ARG A 291 -18.30 3.97 -21.44
N LEU A 292 -17.43 4.65 -20.72
CA LEU A 292 -17.76 5.82 -19.90
C LEU A 292 -17.67 7.15 -20.65
N ALA A 293 -17.26 7.15 -21.93
CA ALA A 293 -17.25 8.36 -22.74
C ALA A 293 -18.64 9.02 -22.78
N GLY A 294 -18.68 10.34 -22.63
CA GLY A 294 -19.93 11.12 -22.63
C GLY A 294 -20.74 11.09 -21.32
N THR A 295 -20.23 10.48 -20.24
CA THR A 295 -20.95 10.38 -18.95
C THR A 295 -20.51 11.40 -17.89
N GLU A 296 -19.74 12.43 -18.27
CA GLU A 296 -19.16 13.43 -17.36
C GLU A 296 -18.42 12.79 -16.17
N THR A 297 -17.74 11.68 -16.44
CA THR A 297 -17.04 10.87 -15.44
C THR A 297 -15.54 11.17 -15.43
N LEU A 298 -15.00 11.43 -14.24
CA LEU A 298 -13.57 11.41 -13.97
C LEU A 298 -13.17 10.03 -13.47
N VAL A 299 -12.29 9.34 -14.20
CA VAL A 299 -11.68 8.08 -13.75
C VAL A 299 -10.29 8.35 -13.22
N ILE A 300 -10.07 8.00 -11.95
CA ILE A 300 -8.80 8.10 -11.25
C ILE A 300 -8.30 6.67 -11.00
N ALA A 301 -7.30 6.24 -11.77
CA ALA A 301 -6.63 4.96 -11.54
C ALA A 301 -5.38 5.18 -10.66
N THR A 302 -5.26 4.39 -9.59
CA THR A 302 -4.12 4.40 -8.67
C THR A 302 -3.85 2.99 -8.16
N ALA A 303 -2.79 2.84 -7.39
CA ALA A 303 -2.55 1.67 -6.55
C ALA A 303 -2.49 2.09 -5.08
N ASP A 304 -2.63 1.10 -4.21
CA ASP A 304 -2.50 1.22 -2.76
C ASP A 304 -1.03 1.11 -2.34
N HIS A 305 -0.25 0.22 -2.97
CA HIS A 305 1.20 0.10 -2.86
C HIS A 305 1.83 -0.46 -4.15
N GLY A 306 3.13 -0.76 -4.09
CA GLY A 306 3.87 -1.42 -5.15
C GLY A 306 4.57 -2.69 -4.67
N PHE A 307 5.25 -3.35 -5.60
CA PHE A 307 6.06 -4.54 -5.35
C PHE A 307 7.55 -4.30 -5.52
N ILE A 308 8.32 -5.16 -4.85
CA ILE A 308 9.73 -5.43 -5.13
C ILE A 308 9.93 -6.95 -5.04
N ASP A 309 10.69 -7.51 -5.97
CA ASP A 309 11.11 -8.91 -5.89
C ASP A 309 12.33 -9.03 -4.96
N VAL A 310 12.22 -9.97 -4.02
CA VAL A 310 13.23 -10.27 -2.99
C VAL A 310 13.81 -11.64 -3.28
N ALA A 311 15.13 -11.74 -3.35
CA ALA A 311 15.79 -13.04 -3.56
C ALA A 311 15.65 -13.91 -2.28
N PRO A 312 15.59 -15.25 -2.37
CA PRO A 312 15.47 -16.11 -1.20
C PRO A 312 16.53 -15.84 -0.13
N GLU A 313 17.75 -15.48 -0.54
CA GLU A 313 18.89 -15.18 0.34
C GLU A 313 18.76 -13.83 1.07
N GLU A 314 17.91 -12.95 0.56
CA GLU A 314 17.55 -11.66 1.15
C GLU A 314 16.34 -11.81 2.11
N SER A 315 15.67 -12.96 2.11
CA SER A 315 14.57 -13.27 3.03
C SER A 315 15.11 -13.69 4.40
N LEU A 316 14.60 -13.08 5.46
CA LEU A 316 15.04 -13.30 6.83
C LEU A 316 13.98 -14.09 7.61
N GLU A 317 14.38 -15.23 8.17
CA GLU A 317 13.55 -15.99 9.10
C GLU A 317 13.94 -15.69 10.55
N LEU A 318 12.94 -15.51 11.41
CA LEU A 318 13.17 -15.25 12.83
C LEU A 318 13.96 -16.41 13.46
N PRO A 319 15.14 -16.17 14.06
CA PRO A 319 15.92 -17.21 14.72
C PRO A 319 15.14 -17.87 15.86
N ALA A 320 15.30 -19.18 16.00
CA ALA A 320 14.71 -19.93 17.10
C ALA A 320 15.09 -19.38 18.48
N ALA A 321 16.26 -18.74 18.61
CA ALA A 321 16.72 -18.11 19.85
C ALA A 321 15.95 -16.82 20.24
N LEU A 322 15.26 -16.19 19.28
CA LEU A 322 14.42 -15.00 19.53
C LEU A 322 12.95 -15.35 19.77
N ALA A 323 12.48 -16.51 19.28
CA ALA A 323 11.08 -16.89 19.38
C ALA A 323 10.55 -16.96 20.83
N PRO A 324 11.28 -17.50 21.83
CA PRO A 324 10.82 -17.53 23.23
C PRO A 324 10.69 -16.15 23.88
N LEU A 325 11.29 -15.11 23.31
CA LEU A 325 11.21 -13.74 23.82
C LEU A 325 9.94 -13.01 23.34
N LEU A 326 9.24 -13.57 22.35
CA LEU A 326 7.98 -13.04 21.85
C LEU A 326 6.81 -13.45 22.76
N ARG A 327 5.97 -12.47 23.11
CA ARG A 327 4.67 -12.69 23.76
C ARG A 327 3.62 -13.21 22.78
N PHE A 328 3.70 -12.76 21.53
CA PHE A 328 2.78 -13.14 20.45
C PHE A 328 3.56 -13.38 19.15
N PRO A 329 3.00 -14.13 18.17
CA PRO A 329 3.58 -14.21 16.83
C PRO A 329 3.83 -12.82 16.23
N LEU A 330 4.83 -12.70 15.35
CA LEU A 330 5.20 -11.42 14.72
C LEU A 330 3.98 -10.71 14.13
N CYS A 331 3.81 -9.42 14.44
CA CYS A 331 2.79 -8.56 13.85
C CYS A 331 3.39 -7.75 12.69
N GLY A 332 2.55 -7.00 11.98
CA GLY A 332 2.93 -6.15 10.87
C GLY A 332 2.91 -6.88 9.53
N GLU A 333 3.92 -6.60 8.71
CA GLU A 333 4.16 -7.22 7.41
C GLU A 333 5.65 -7.59 7.28
N ARG A 334 6.06 -8.16 6.14
CA ARG A 334 7.40 -8.77 6.00
C ARG A 334 8.54 -7.74 6.05
N ARG A 335 8.31 -6.50 5.62
CA ARG A 335 9.31 -5.42 5.59
C ARG A 335 9.32 -4.59 6.87
N ILE A 336 8.18 -4.51 7.57
CA ILE A 336 7.99 -3.83 8.84
C ILE A 336 7.28 -4.78 9.81
N ALA A 337 8.07 -5.47 10.64
CA ALA A 337 7.57 -6.37 11.66
C ALA A 337 7.51 -5.68 13.02
N TYR A 338 6.39 -5.85 13.74
CA TYR A 338 6.25 -5.39 15.11
C TYR A 338 6.28 -6.60 16.05
N CYS A 339 7.08 -6.51 17.11
CA CYS A 339 7.27 -7.59 18.06
C CYS A 339 6.66 -7.21 19.41
N HIS A 340 5.71 -8.00 19.88
CA HIS A 340 5.28 -7.95 21.28
C HIS A 340 6.19 -8.89 22.06
N VAL A 341 6.95 -8.38 23.03
CA VAL A 341 8.05 -9.10 23.67
C VAL A 341 7.94 -9.08 25.19
N HIS A 342 8.51 -10.09 25.85
CA HIS A 342 8.60 -10.17 27.31
C HIS A 342 9.67 -9.23 27.88
N SER A 343 10.77 -9.05 27.15
CA SER A 343 11.92 -8.23 27.55
C SER A 343 12.37 -7.37 26.36
N PRO A 344 11.92 -6.10 26.26
CA PRO A 344 12.23 -5.22 25.13
C PRO A 344 13.73 -5.05 24.87
N ASP A 345 14.51 -4.71 25.91
CA ASP A 345 15.94 -4.43 25.77
C ASP A 345 16.73 -5.67 25.32
N GLU A 346 16.41 -6.84 25.88
CA GLU A 346 17.05 -8.09 25.52
C GLU A 346 16.72 -8.50 24.09
N PHE A 347 15.44 -8.43 23.70
CA PHE A 347 15.02 -8.75 22.34
C PHE A 347 15.66 -7.78 21.35
N ALA A 348 15.62 -6.48 21.61
CA ALA A 348 16.18 -5.46 20.73
C ALA A 348 17.69 -5.68 20.53
N LYS A 349 18.45 -5.95 21.60
CA LYS A 349 19.87 -6.26 21.50
C LYS A 349 20.14 -7.49 20.63
N ARG A 350 19.50 -8.62 20.93
CA ARG A 350 19.72 -9.88 20.18
C ARG A 350 19.22 -9.78 18.73
N ALA A 351 18.13 -9.05 18.50
CA ALA A 351 17.63 -8.79 17.15
C ALA A 351 18.59 -7.89 16.36
N ALA A 352 19.16 -6.85 16.99
CA ALA A 352 20.16 -6.00 16.36
C ALA A 352 21.43 -6.78 16.00
N ASP A 353 21.91 -7.64 16.91
CA ASP A 353 23.05 -8.52 16.67
C ASP A 353 22.80 -9.49 15.49
N TRP A 354 21.60 -10.10 15.44
CA TRP A 354 21.21 -10.99 14.35
C TRP A 354 21.03 -10.26 13.02
N LEU A 355 20.28 -9.16 13.00
CA LEU A 355 19.96 -8.42 11.78
C LEU A 355 21.19 -7.72 11.21
N GLY A 356 22.09 -7.24 12.09
CA GLY A 356 23.27 -6.47 11.69
C GLY A 356 22.86 -5.26 10.84
N SER A 357 23.49 -5.08 9.68
CA SER A 357 23.13 -3.99 8.76
C SER A 357 21.94 -4.29 7.84
N ARG A 358 21.23 -5.42 8.01
CA ARG A 358 20.16 -5.86 7.09
C ARG A 358 18.82 -5.23 7.39
N ALA A 359 18.59 -4.77 8.62
CA ALA A 359 17.37 -4.08 9.04
C ALA A 359 17.67 -3.13 10.20
N GLU A 360 16.74 -2.20 10.44
CA GLU A 360 16.77 -1.31 11.60
C GLU A 360 15.89 -1.90 12.72
N VAL A 361 16.40 -1.91 13.95
CA VAL A 361 15.64 -2.25 15.16
C VAL A 361 15.35 -0.94 15.88
N MET A 362 14.07 -0.61 16.02
CA MET A 362 13.58 0.65 16.60
C MET A 362 13.04 0.47 18.01
#